data_AF-A0A7J2VWN3-F1
#
_entry.id   AF-A0A7J2VWN3-F1
#
_cell.length_a   1.000
_cell.length_b   1.000
_cell.length_c   1.000
_cell.angle_alpha   90.00
_cell.angle_beta   90.00
_cell.angle_gamma   90.00
#
_symmetry.space_group_name_H-M   'P 1'
#
loop_
_entity.id
_entity.type
_entity.pdbx_description
1 polymer ?
#
loop_
_entity_poly.entity_id
_entity_poly.type
_entity_poly.pdbx_seq_one_letter_code
_entity_poly.pdbx_strand_id
1 'polypeptide(L)'
;QTFELLKKNVKENNLKNVIPLNMFVSSEREYSIDFIVEKLKLKRVDLIKMDIEGEEYNALKGAIKTIRKFKPRIIIEIHSKELRKKILNFLKKYGYDLVFEKEKREYGFYLSYFKCIIS
;
A
#
# COMPACT_ATOMS: atom_id res chain seq x y z
N GLN A 1 -2.80 -14.05 15.22
CA GLN A 1 -1.57 -13.90 16.02
C GLN A 1 -0.76 -12.66 15.59
N THR A 2 -0.48 -12.48 14.29
CA THR A 2 0.31 -11.36 13.74
C THR A 2 -0.26 -9.96 14.00
N PHE A 3 -1.58 -9.79 13.93
CA PHE A 3 -2.22 -8.48 14.16
C PHE A 3 -2.07 -7.97 15.60
N GLU A 4 -2.12 -8.85 16.59
CA GLU A 4 -1.92 -8.47 17.99
C GLU A 4 -0.49 -7.99 18.23
N LEU A 5 0.50 -8.64 17.59
CA LEU A 5 1.89 -8.21 17.65
C LEU A 5 2.08 -6.82 17.01
N LEU A 6 1.41 -6.55 15.88
CA LEU A 6 1.42 -5.22 15.26
C LEU A 6 0.85 -4.15 16.20
N LYS A 7 -0.31 -4.40 16.82
CA LYS A 7 -0.92 -3.47 17.78
C LYS A 7 0.01 -3.22 18.98
N LYS A 8 0.64 -4.28 19.49
CA LYS A 8 1.62 -4.20 20.57
C LYS A 8 2.80 -3.31 20.17
N ASN A 9 3.40 -3.53 19.00
CA ASN A 9 4.52 -2.74 18.50
C ASN A 9 4.17 -1.26 18.30
N VAL A 10 2.98 -0.96 17.76
CA VAL A 10 2.49 0.43 17.61
C VAL A 10 2.39 1.12 18.97
N LYS A 11 1.86 0.41 19.98
CA LYS A 11 1.73 0.93 21.34
C LYS A 11 3.09 1.12 22.01
N GLU A 12 3.97 0.12 21.96
CA GLU A 12 5.30 0.14 22.61
C GLU A 12 6.22 1.20 22.02
N ASN A 13 6.10 1.49 20.72
CA ASN A 13 6.88 2.54 20.06
C ASN A 13 6.20 3.92 20.05
N ASN A 14 5.08 4.09 20.78
CA ASN A 14 4.33 5.34 20.88
C ASN A 14 3.99 5.97 19.49
N LEU A 15 3.64 5.12 18.52
CA LEU A 15 3.35 5.55 17.15
C LEU A 15 1.94 6.12 17.05
N LYS A 16 1.79 7.42 17.34
CA LYS A 16 0.48 8.12 17.37
C LYS A 16 -0.19 8.28 16.01
N ASN A 17 0.57 8.18 14.92
CA ASN A 17 0.10 8.40 13.54
C ASN A 17 -0.10 7.09 12.76
N VAL A 18 -0.19 5.95 13.45
CA VAL A 18 -0.40 4.64 12.83
C VAL A 18 -1.71 4.06 13.34
N ILE A 19 -2.61 3.72 12.41
CA ILE A 19 -3.88 3.05 12.72
C ILE A 19 -3.77 1.61 12.22
N PRO A 20 -3.58 0.61 13.10
CA PRO A 20 -3.55 -0.79 12.69
C PRO A 20 -4.97 -1.26 12.35
N LEU A 21 -5.15 -1.84 11.16
CA LEU A 21 -6.43 -2.38 10.70
C LEU A 21 -6.28 -3.88 10.41
N ASN A 22 -7.18 -4.69 10.97
CA ASN A 22 -7.31 -6.10 10.63
C ASN A 22 -8.49 -6.27 9.68
N MET A 23 -8.29 -5.89 8.42
CA MET A 23 -9.35 -5.89 7.43
C MET A 23 -8.87 -6.60 6.18
N PHE A 24 -9.75 -7.39 5.58
CA PHE A 24 -9.56 -7.87 4.23
C PHE A 24 -9.63 -6.69 3.27
N VAL A 25 -8.69 -6.64 2.33
CA VAL A 25 -8.64 -5.61 1.28
C VAL A 25 -8.72 -6.28 -0.07
N SER A 26 -9.60 -5.79 -0.94
CA SER A 26 -9.71 -6.27 -2.33
C SER A 26 -10.07 -5.12 -3.27
N SER A 27 -10.23 -5.45 -4.56
CA SER A 27 -10.75 -4.48 -5.54
C SER A 27 -12.27 -4.28 -5.45
N GLU A 28 -12.98 -5.05 -4.62
CA GLU A 28 -14.41 -4.82 -4.39
C GLU A 28 -14.63 -3.57 -3.55
N ARG A 29 -15.70 -2.84 -3.87
CA ARG A 29 -15.95 -1.52 -3.28
C ARG A 29 -15.90 -1.53 -1.75
N GLU A 30 -16.58 -2.49 -1.11
CA GLU A 30 -16.72 -2.56 0.36
C GLU A 30 -15.43 -2.98 1.09
N TYR A 31 -14.46 -3.52 0.37
CA TYR A 31 -13.16 -3.95 0.90
C TYR A 31 -12.01 -3.14 0.31
N SER A 32 -12.31 -2.03 -0.37
CA SER A 32 -11.28 -1.20 -1.00
C SER A 32 -10.58 -0.28 0.02
N ILE A 33 -9.32 0.07 -0.25
CA ILE A 33 -8.59 1.08 0.55
C ILE A 33 -9.36 2.40 0.57
N ASP A 34 -9.95 2.80 -0.55
CA ASP A 34 -10.78 4.00 -0.66
C ASP A 34 -11.98 3.96 0.30
N PHE A 35 -12.68 2.82 0.38
CA PHE A 35 -13.80 2.65 1.32
C PHE A 35 -13.34 2.71 2.78
N ILE A 36 -12.21 2.09 3.11
CA ILE A 36 -11.65 2.13 4.47
C ILE A 36 -11.32 3.58 4.86
N VAL A 37 -10.63 4.30 3.98
CA VAL A 37 -10.24 5.71 4.17
C VAL A 37 -11.47 6.59 4.37
N GLU A 38 -12.52 6.39 3.57
CA GLU A 38 -13.80 7.10 3.68
C GLU A 38 -14.55 6.77 4.97
N LYS A 39 -14.70 5.47 5.29
CA LYS A 39 -15.40 4.97 6.48
C LYS A 39 -14.77 5.48 7.77
N LEU A 40 -13.45 5.48 7.85
CA LEU A 40 -12.70 5.98 9.00
C LEU A 40 -12.57 7.51 9.02
N LYS A 41 -13.11 8.21 8.01
CA LYS A 41 -13.06 9.67 7.85
C LYS A 41 -11.63 10.22 7.96
N LEU A 42 -10.65 9.48 7.43
CA LEU A 42 -9.24 9.88 7.51
C LEU A 42 -9.04 11.19 6.76
N LYS A 43 -8.41 12.15 7.44
CA LYS A 43 -8.12 13.48 6.86
C LYS A 43 -6.84 13.48 6.02
N ARG A 44 -5.98 12.48 6.22
CA ARG A 44 -4.71 12.32 5.51
C ARG A 44 -4.27 10.86 5.49
N VAL A 45 -3.55 10.47 4.45
CA VAL A 45 -2.80 9.22 4.36
C VAL A 45 -1.41 9.56 3.82
N ASP A 46 -0.37 9.44 4.65
CA ASP A 46 1.00 9.80 4.26
C ASP A 46 1.77 8.62 3.64
N LEU A 47 1.40 7.39 4.00
CA LEU A 47 2.09 6.16 3.60
C LEU A 47 1.09 5.01 3.48
N ILE A 48 1.27 4.20 2.43
CA ILE A 48 0.68 2.86 2.30
C ILE A 48 1.84 1.86 2.31
N LYS A 49 1.84 0.91 3.25
CA LYS A 49 2.64 -0.32 3.14
C LYS A 49 1.72 -1.45 2.69
N MET A 50 2.15 -2.23 1.71
CA MET A 50 1.38 -3.33 1.14
C MET A 50 2.26 -4.56 1.00
N ASP A 51 1.80 -5.66 1.60
CA ASP A 51 2.45 -6.97 1.59
C ASP A 51 1.30 -8.00 1.70
N ILE A 52 0.80 -8.43 0.54
CA ILE A 52 -0.49 -9.14 0.41
C ILE A 52 -0.45 -10.29 -0.61
N GLU A 53 0.73 -10.88 -0.82
CA GLU A 53 0.92 -12.16 -1.51
C GLU A 53 0.18 -12.29 -2.87
N GLY A 54 0.39 -11.31 -3.77
CA GLY A 54 -0.08 -11.37 -5.16
C GLY A 54 -1.31 -10.52 -5.49
N GLU A 55 -2.02 -10.02 -4.47
CA GLU A 55 -3.20 -9.17 -4.65
C GLU A 55 -2.87 -7.67 -4.75
N GLU A 56 -1.58 -7.33 -4.84
CA GLU A 56 -1.06 -5.96 -4.84
C GLU A 56 -1.74 -5.05 -5.86
N TYR A 57 -1.89 -5.53 -7.09
CA TYR A 57 -2.48 -4.77 -8.18
C TYR A 57 -3.97 -4.47 -7.93
N ASN A 58 -4.71 -5.43 -7.36
CA ASN A 58 -6.12 -5.26 -7.05
C ASN A 58 -6.34 -4.31 -5.86
N ALA A 59 -5.49 -4.38 -4.84
CA ALA A 59 -5.52 -3.42 -3.74
C ALA A 59 -5.21 -1.99 -4.20
N LEU A 60 -4.24 -1.80 -5.11
CA LEU A 60 -3.95 -0.49 -5.71
C LEU A 60 -5.11 0.06 -6.55
N LYS A 61 -5.81 -0.80 -7.30
CA LYS A 61 -7.07 -0.41 -7.99
C LYS A 61 -8.14 0.07 -7.01
N GLY A 62 -8.22 -0.55 -5.83
CA GLY A 62 -9.10 -0.13 -4.74
C GLY A 62 -8.65 1.13 -3.98
N ALA A 63 -7.53 1.74 -4.36
CA ALA A 63 -6.94 2.90 -3.68
C ALA A 63 -6.89 4.17 -4.54
N ILE A 64 -7.53 4.20 -5.72
CA ILE A 64 -7.35 5.26 -6.71
C ILE A 64 -7.72 6.65 -6.15
N LYS A 65 -8.84 6.78 -5.42
CA LYS A 65 -9.25 8.07 -4.85
C LYS A 65 -8.25 8.53 -3.80
N THR A 66 -7.79 7.61 -2.96
CA THR A 66 -6.78 7.84 -1.91
C THR A 66 -5.45 8.28 -2.53
N ILE A 67 -4.97 7.55 -3.54
CA ILE A 67 -3.75 7.84 -4.29
C ILE A 67 -3.80 9.24 -4.91
N ARG A 68 -4.90 9.59 -5.58
CA ARG A 68 -5.05 10.89 -6.23
C ARG A 68 -5.17 12.04 -5.22
N LYS A 69 -5.92 11.83 -4.13
CA LYS A 69 -6.25 12.87 -3.15
C LYS A 69 -5.09 13.17 -2.21
N PHE A 70 -4.49 12.12 -1.63
CA PHE A 70 -3.51 12.28 -0.55
C PHE A 70 -2.06 12.09 -1.02
N LYS A 71 -1.86 11.50 -2.21
CA LYS A 71 -0.54 11.23 -2.77
C LYS A 71 0.40 10.53 -1.77
N PRO A 72 -0.06 9.47 -1.07
CA PRO A 72 0.75 8.79 -0.07
C PRO A 72 2.02 8.24 -0.71
N ARG A 73 3.11 8.16 0.06
CA ARG A 73 4.22 7.28 -0.28
C ARG A 73 3.73 5.83 -0.32
N ILE A 74 4.29 4.99 -1.19
CA ILE A 74 3.88 3.58 -1.28
C ILE A 74 5.11 2.69 -1.12
N ILE A 75 5.05 1.76 -0.17
CA ILE A 75 6.01 0.67 0.00
C ILE A 75 5.26 -0.62 -0.29
N ILE A 76 5.75 -1.43 -1.22
CA ILE A 76 5.02 -2.61 -1.69
C ILE A 76 5.95 -3.79 -1.93
N GLU A 77 5.56 -4.96 -1.45
CA GLU A 77 6.21 -6.25 -1.74
C GLU A 77 5.47 -6.88 -2.92
N ILE A 78 6.14 -6.96 -4.07
CA ILE A 78 5.50 -7.35 -5.33
C ILE A 78 5.82 -8.82 -5.63
N HIS A 79 4.79 -9.67 -5.64
CA HIS A 79 4.92 -11.13 -5.69
C HIS A 79 4.89 -11.71 -7.12
N SER A 80 5.63 -11.10 -8.06
CA SER A 80 6.04 -11.67 -9.36
C SER A 80 6.59 -10.59 -10.28
N LYS A 81 7.32 -11.00 -11.32
CA LYS A 81 7.82 -10.11 -12.37
C LYS A 81 6.67 -9.51 -13.21
N GLU A 82 5.62 -10.31 -13.45
CA GLU A 82 4.42 -9.91 -14.19
C GLU A 82 3.64 -8.84 -13.42
N LEU A 83 3.41 -9.05 -12.12
CA LEU A 83 2.77 -8.06 -11.26
C LEU A 83 3.59 -6.78 -11.17
N ARG A 84 4.93 -6.90 -11.06
CA ARG A 84 5.83 -5.74 -11.07
C ARG A 84 5.61 -4.86 -12.30
N LYS A 85 5.58 -5.45 -13.49
CA LYS A 85 5.32 -4.70 -14.74
C LYS A 85 3.94 -4.02 -14.71
N LYS A 86 2.90 -4.70 -14.23
CA LYS A 86 1.54 -4.13 -14.12
C LYS A 86 1.51 -2.95 -13.15
N ILE A 87 2.10 -3.09 -11.97
CA ILE A 87 2.11 -2.08 -10.90
C ILE A 87 2.92 -0.86 -11.31
N LEU A 88 4.11 -1.04 -11.90
CA LEU A 88 4.92 0.07 -12.42
C LEU A 88 4.12 0.90 -13.43
N ASN A 89 3.51 0.24 -14.41
CA ASN A 89 2.70 0.92 -15.43
C ASN A 89 1.47 1.61 -14.84
N PHE A 90 0.84 1.01 -13.83
CA PHE A 90 -0.32 1.58 -13.16
C PHE A 90 0.06 2.83 -12.37
N LEU A 91 1.04 2.74 -11.47
CA LEU A 91 1.45 3.86 -10.61
C LEU A 91 2.00 5.03 -11.43
N LYS A 92 2.73 4.75 -12.53
CA LYS A 92 3.19 5.78 -13.46
C LYS A 92 2.04 6.64 -14.02
N LYS A 93 0.87 6.06 -14.31
CA LYS A 93 -0.31 6.80 -14.79
C LYS A 93 -0.86 7.79 -13.76
N TYR A 94 -0.56 7.59 -12.49
CA TYR A 94 -0.97 8.47 -11.39
C TYR A 94 0.16 9.39 -10.92
N GLY A 95 1.24 9.52 -11.71
CA GLY A 95 2.36 10.42 -11.41
C GLY A 95 3.29 9.93 -10.32
N TYR A 96 3.43 8.61 -10.16
CA TYR A 96 4.37 8.00 -9.24
C TYR A 96 5.60 7.44 -9.96
N ASP A 97 6.76 7.68 -9.37
CA ASP A 97 8.02 7.08 -9.79
C ASP A 97 8.51 6.05 -8.78
N LEU A 98 9.20 5.03 -9.30
CA LEU A 98 9.96 4.06 -8.51
C LEU A 98 11.25 4.72 -8.04
N VAL A 99 11.39 4.92 -6.73
CA VAL A 99 12.56 5.59 -6.12
C VAL A 99 13.60 4.56 -5.66
N PHE A 100 13.15 3.42 -5.15
CA PHE A 100 14.03 2.35 -4.69
C PHE A 100 13.36 1.00 -4.93
N GLU A 101 14.16 0.00 -5.28
CA GLU A 101 13.71 -1.40 -5.38
C GLU A 101 14.83 -2.35 -4.96
N LYS A 102 14.45 -3.40 -4.22
CA LYS A 102 15.32 -4.52 -3.89
C LYS A 102 14.64 -5.82 -4.26
N GLU A 103 15.24 -6.57 -5.18
CA GLU A 103 14.83 -7.92 -5.54
C GLU A 103 15.26 -8.90 -4.43
N LYS A 104 14.35 -9.80 -4.04
CA LYS A 104 14.58 -10.88 -3.08
C LYS A 104 14.50 -12.22 -3.82
N ARG A 105 15.56 -12.55 -4.55
CA ARG A 105 15.62 -13.71 -5.46
C ARG A 105 15.25 -15.04 -4.80
N GLU A 106 15.60 -15.24 -3.54
CA GLU A 106 15.28 -16.44 -2.77
C GLU A 106 13.77 -16.69 -2.63
N TYR A 107 12.97 -15.62 -2.65
CA TYR A 107 11.52 -15.67 -2.43
C TYR A 107 10.70 -15.18 -3.62
N GLY A 108 11.35 -14.71 -4.69
CA GLY A 108 10.68 -14.30 -5.93
C GLY A 108 9.88 -12.99 -5.86
N PHE A 109 10.14 -12.10 -4.88
CA PHE A 109 9.44 -10.82 -4.75
C PHE A 109 10.36 -9.58 -4.81
N TYR A 110 9.75 -8.41 -5.02
CA TYR A 110 10.43 -7.11 -5.10
C TYR A 110 9.93 -6.17 -4.01
N LEU A 111 10.80 -5.74 -3.10
CA LEU A 111 10.50 -4.66 -2.16
C LEU A 111 10.70 -3.32 -2.87
N SER A 112 9.60 -2.61 -3.14
CA SER A 112 9.59 -1.41 -3.97
C SER A 112 9.08 -0.20 -3.18
N TYR A 113 9.70 0.96 -3.40
CA TYR A 113 9.31 2.24 -2.83
C TYR A 113 8.98 3.25 -3.93
N PHE A 114 7.78 3.80 -3.86
CA PHE A 114 7.25 4.77 -4.81
C PHE A 114 6.93 6.12 -4.16
N LYS A 115 7.14 7.18 -4.94
CA LYS A 115 6.82 8.55 -4.54
C LYS A 115 6.08 9.27 -5.67
N CYS A 116 5.03 10.00 -5.31
CA CYS A 116 4.34 10.88 -6.24
C CYS A 116 5.23 12.09 -6.57
N ILE A 117 5.40 12.37 -7.86
CA ILE A 117 6.26 13.45 -8.39
C ILE A 117 5.46 14.63 -8.95
N ILE A 118 4.13 14.54 -8.99
CA ILE A 118 3.25 15.61 -9.46
C ILE A 118 2.78 16.48 -8.28
N SER A 119 2.86 17.80 -8.46
CA SER A 119 2.45 18.84 -7.49
C SER A 119 0.97 18.80 -7.14
#